data_AF-A0A662H0L9-F1
#
_entry.id   AF-A0A662H0L9-F1
#
_cell.length_a   1.000
_cell.length_b   1.000
_cell.length_c   1.000
_cell.angle_alpha   90.00
_cell.angle_beta   90.00
_cell.angle_gamma   90.00
#
_symmetry.space_group_name_H-M   'P 1'
#
loop_
_entity.id
_entity.type
_entity.pdbx_description
1 polymer ?
#
loop_
_entity_poly.entity_id
_entity_poly.type
_entity_poly.pdbx_seq_one_letter_code
_entity_poly.pdbx_strand_id
1 'polypeptide(L)'
;MLSFEDGYEVAKLMADRFDLTRLREAGEVLERALKAYGEGEGKEFLLGLVEGLGEVARFKEEVMRLQNMAKAMGVSLEVHVKFSEA
;
A
#
# COMPACT_ATOMS: atom_id res chain seq x y z
N MET A 1 8.26 17.36 -12.66
CA MET A 1 8.53 15.93 -12.91
C MET A 1 7.99 15.19 -11.70
N LEU A 2 7.07 14.24 -11.87
CA LEU A 2 6.55 13.42 -10.76
C LEU A 2 7.60 12.37 -10.38
N SER A 3 7.98 12.29 -9.11
CA SER A 3 9.02 11.39 -8.61
C SER A 3 8.46 10.06 -8.11
N PHE A 4 9.36 9.14 -7.78
CA PHE A 4 9.03 7.89 -7.08
C PHE A 4 8.35 8.17 -5.73
N GLU A 5 8.89 9.10 -4.95
CA GLU A 5 8.37 9.49 -3.64
C GLU A 5 6.95 10.04 -3.74
N ASP A 6 6.65 10.84 -4.78
CA ASP A 6 5.29 11.32 -5.04
C ASP A 6 4.30 10.15 -5.23
N GLY A 7 4.71 9.10 -5.94
CA GLY A 7 3.90 7.89 -6.14
C GLY A 7 3.69 7.12 -4.84
N TYR A 8 4.76 6.99 -4.05
CA TYR A 8 4.73 6.28 -2.77
C TYR A 8 3.79 6.99 -1.76
N GLU A 9 3.80 8.32 -1.71
CA GLU A 9 2.88 9.09 -0.87
C GLU A 9 1.41 8.90 -1.28
N VAL A 10 1.13 8.81 -2.58
CA VAL A 10 -0.23 8.49 -3.06
C VAL A 10 -0.67 7.11 -2.56
N ALA A 11 0.23 6.12 -2.52
CA ALA A 11 -0.10 4.80 -1.98
C ALA A 11 -0.49 4.86 -0.49
N LYS A 12 0.20 5.67 0.32
CA LYS A 12 -0.15 5.89 1.73
C LYS A 12 -1.54 6.53 1.87
N LEU A 13 -1.85 7.53 1.05
CA LEU A 13 -3.19 8.16 1.06
C LEU A 13 -4.31 7.17 0.66
N MET A 14 -4.01 6.23 -0.23
CA MET A 14 -4.95 5.15 -0.58
C MET A 14 -5.17 4.18 0.59
N ALA A 15 -4.13 3.90 1.38
CA ALA A 15 -4.18 3.03 2.55
C ALA A 15 -5.29 3.40 3.53
N ASP A 16 -5.51 4.70 3.73
CA ASP A 16 -6.51 5.22 4.67
C ASP A 16 -7.95 4.95 4.23
N ARG A 17 -8.17 4.76 2.92
CA ARG A 17 -9.51 4.64 2.33
C ARG A 17 -9.83 3.24 1.82
N PHE A 18 -8.82 2.42 1.57
CA PHE A 18 -8.97 1.13 0.90
C PHE A 18 -8.79 -0.01 1.89
N ASP A 19 -9.63 -1.04 1.81
CA ASP A 19 -9.37 -2.32 2.46
C ASP A 19 -8.23 -3.08 1.76
N LEU A 20 -7.78 -4.18 2.36
CA LEU A 20 -6.67 -4.99 1.84
C LEU A 20 -6.94 -5.51 0.42
N THR A 21 -8.16 -5.95 0.13
CA THR A 21 -8.54 -6.48 -1.18
C THR A 21 -8.40 -5.40 -2.24
N ARG A 22 -8.95 -4.21 -1.99
CA ARG A 22 -8.88 -3.08 -2.91
C ARG A 22 -7.45 -2.59 -3.13
N LEU A 23 -6.60 -2.61 -2.10
CA LEU A 23 -5.19 -2.26 -2.25
C LEU A 23 -4.45 -3.23 -3.17
N ARG A 24 -4.68 -4.54 -3.02
CA ARG A 24 -4.11 -5.58 -3.90
C ARG A 24 -4.59 -5.42 -5.34
N GLU A 25 -5.91 -5.24 -5.54
CA GLU A 25 -6.48 -5.03 -6.87
C GLU A 25 -5.90 -3.78 -7.55
N ALA A 26 -5.78 -2.67 -6.82
CA ALA A 26 -5.16 -1.44 -7.35
C ALA A 26 -3.69 -1.68 -7.73
N GLY A 27 -2.91 -2.34 -6.87
CA GLY A 27 -1.52 -2.69 -7.13
C GLY A 27 -1.37 -3.54 -8.39
N GLU A 28 -2.19 -4.58 -8.57
CA GLU A 28 -2.15 -5.44 -9.75
C GLU A 28 -2.48 -4.70 -11.05
N VAL A 29 -3.51 -3.84 -11.03
CA VAL A 29 -3.89 -3.04 -12.20
C VAL A 29 -2.75 -2.09 -12.59
N LEU A 30 -2.15 -1.43 -11.60
CA LEU A 30 -1.06 -0.48 -11.84
C LEU A 30 0.23 -1.18 -12.26
N GLU A 31 0.54 -2.36 -11.73
CA GLU A 31 1.69 -3.15 -12.17
C GLU A 31 1.55 -3.60 -13.63
N ARG A 32 0.34 -4.00 -14.03
CA ARG A 32 0.04 -4.31 -15.45
C ARG A 32 0.16 -3.07 -16.32
N ALA A 33 -0.33 -1.92 -15.86
CA ALA A 33 -0.21 -0.66 -16.57
C ALA A 33 1.27 -0.28 -16.75
N LEU A 34 2.08 -0.37 -15.69
CA LEU A 34 3.51 -0.07 -15.69
C LEU A 34 4.27 -0.95 -16.69
N LYS A 35 3.98 -2.26 -16.73
CA LYS A 35 4.60 -3.18 -17.71
C LYS A 35 4.28 -2.79 -19.16
N ALA A 36 3.09 -2.25 -19.42
CA ALA A 36 2.70 -1.77 -20.73
C ALA A 36 3.25 -0.36 -21.06
N TYR A 37 3.52 0.46 -20.05
CA TYR A 37 3.88 1.88 -20.20
C TYR A 37 5.31 2.12 -20.71
N GLY A 38 6.20 1.12 -20.66
CA GLY A 38 7.54 1.19 -21.25
C GLY A 38 8.48 2.21 -20.58
N GLU A 39 9.04 3.15 -21.35
CA GLU A 39 9.83 4.29 -20.86
C GLU A 39 9.11 5.60 -21.16
N GLY A 40 9.12 6.53 -20.20
CA GLY A 40 8.47 7.83 -20.36
C GLY A 40 8.38 8.63 -19.06
N GLU A 41 7.94 9.89 -19.19
CA GLU A 41 7.62 10.74 -18.04
C GLU A 41 6.53 10.09 -17.19
N GLY A 42 6.78 9.97 -15.87
CA GLY A 42 5.85 9.37 -14.91
C GLY A 42 6.11 7.89 -14.59
N LYS A 43 7.09 7.24 -15.23
CA LYS A 43 7.48 5.86 -14.89
C LYS A 43 7.92 5.73 -13.43
N GLU A 44 8.78 6.64 -12.96
CA GLU A 44 9.24 6.68 -11.57
C GLU A 44 8.08 6.83 -10.58
N PHE A 45 7.14 7.72 -10.87
CA PHE A 45 5.91 7.87 -10.10
C PHE A 45 5.09 6.58 -10.03
N LEU A 46 4.86 5.92 -11.18
CA LEU A 46 4.11 4.67 -11.20
C LEU A 46 4.84 3.54 -10.46
N LEU A 47 6.17 3.49 -10.53
CA LEU A 47 6.99 2.56 -9.74
C LEU A 47 6.77 2.79 -8.24
N GLY A 48 6.91 4.03 -7.76
CA GLY A 48 6.71 4.36 -6.35
C GLY A 48 5.30 4.06 -5.87
N LEU A 49 4.29 4.32 -6.69
CA LEU A 49 2.90 4.00 -6.38
C LEU A 49 2.66 2.48 -6.27
N VAL A 50 3.17 1.69 -7.21
CA VAL A 50 3.03 0.21 -7.18
C VAL A 50 3.75 -0.36 -5.96
N GLU A 51 4.99 0.08 -5.70
CA GLU A 51 5.78 -0.38 -4.56
C GLU A 51 5.14 -0.02 -3.22
N GLY A 52 4.69 1.24 -3.08
CA GLY A 52 3.97 1.70 -1.90
C GLY A 52 2.68 0.93 -1.65
N LEU A 53 1.88 0.64 -2.69
CA LEU A 53 0.66 -0.16 -2.54
C LEU A 53 0.96 -1.58 -2.05
N GLY A 54 2.03 -2.19 -2.57
CA GLY A 54 2.49 -3.50 -2.13
C GLY A 54 2.93 -3.50 -0.66
N GLU A 55 3.65 -2.48 -0.22
CA GLU A 55 4.09 -2.35 1.18
C GLU A 55 2.93 -2.12 2.13
N VAL A 56 2.01 -1.22 1.79
CA VAL A 56 0.80 -0.96 2.57
C VAL A 56 -0.04 -2.23 2.70
N ALA A 57 -0.22 -2.99 1.61
CA ALA A 57 -0.96 -4.24 1.64
C ALA A 57 -0.31 -5.26 2.59
N ARG A 58 1.01 -5.46 2.50
CA ARG A 58 1.77 -6.33 3.41
C ARG A 58 1.63 -5.91 4.87
N PHE A 59 1.70 -4.60 5.15
CA PHE A 59 1.50 -4.08 6.49
C PHE A 59 0.09 -4.40 7.03
N LYS A 60 -0.96 -4.20 6.22
CA LYS A 60 -2.33 -4.53 6.62
C LYS A 60 -2.52 -6.03 6.88
N GLU A 61 -1.92 -6.89 6.07
CA GLU A 61 -1.93 -8.34 6.31
C GLU A 61 -1.34 -8.70 7.66
N GLU A 62 -0.22 -8.07 8.01
CA GLU A 62 0.45 -8.30 9.29
C GLU A 62 -0.40 -7.81 10.48
N VAL A 63 -1.04 -6.64 10.35
CA VAL A 63 -2.00 -6.15 11.36
C VAL A 63 -3.16 -7.14 11.54
N MET A 64 -3.74 -7.65 10.45
CA MET A 64 -4.82 -8.64 10.52
C MET A 64 -4.34 -9.95 11.18
N ARG A 65 -3.11 -10.38 10.88
CA ARG A 65 -2.49 -11.56 11.52
C ARG A 65 -2.37 -11.36 13.03
N LEU A 66 -1.89 -10.22 13.48
CA LEU A 66 -1.77 -9.88 14.91
C LEU A 66 -3.14 -9.82 15.60
N GLN A 67 -4.14 -9.22 14.96
CA GLN A 67 -5.51 -9.20 15.49
C GLN A 67 -6.09 -10.61 15.65
N ASN A 68 -5.86 -11.49 14.68
CA ASN A 68 -6.29 -12.89 14.77
C ASN A 68 -5.59 -13.65 15.90
N MET A 69 -4.29 -13.42 16.11
CA MET A 69 -3.54 -13.99 17.23
C MET A 69 -4.09 -13.50 18.57
N ALA A 70 -4.31 -12.20 18.73
CA ALA A 70 -4.88 -11.63 19.96
C ALA A 70 -6.26 -12.22 20.27
N LYS A 71 -7.12 -12.35 19.25
CA LYS A 71 -8.43 -12.99 19.38
C LYS A 71 -8.33 -14.45 19.85
N ALA A 72 -7.39 -15.23 19.31
CA ALA A 72 -7.17 -16.62 19.72
C ALA A 72 -6.69 -16.73 21.18
N MET A 73 -6.03 -15.70 21.70
CA MET A 73 -5.58 -15.60 23.09
C MET A 73 -6.64 -15.01 24.04
N GLY A 74 -7.80 -14.60 23.54
CA GLY A 74 -8.82 -13.91 24.34
C GLY A 74 -8.42 -12.48 24.74
N VAL A 75 -7.51 -11.85 24.00
CA VAL A 75 -7.00 -10.50 24.24
C VAL A 75 -7.58 -9.53 23.22
N SER A 76 -7.97 -8.33 23.67
CA SER A 76 -8.35 -7.24 22.76
C SER A 76 -7.09 -6.51 22.29
N LEU A 77 -6.94 -6.34 20.96
CA LEU A 77 -5.84 -5.60 20.35
C LEU A 77 -6.41 -4.41 19.56
N GLU A 78 -6.06 -3.21 20.00
CA GLU A 78 -6.32 -1.96 19.25
C GLU A 78 -5.04 -1.52 18.55
N VAL A 79 -5.15 -1.22 17.25
CA VAL A 79 -4.01 -0.80 16.41
C VAL A 79 -4.31 0.60 15.86
N HIS A 80 -3.47 1.57 16.25
CA HIS A 80 -3.52 2.93 15.73
C HIS A 80 -2.34 3.15 14.80
N VAL A 81 -2.62 3.39 13.52
CA VAL A 81 -1.62 3.65 12.50
C VAL A 81 -1.60 5.15 12.21
N LYS A 82 -0.42 5.75 12.20
CA LYS A 82 -0.21 7.13 11.75
C LYS A 82 0.93 7.13 10.74
N PHE A 83 0.67 7.61 9.54
CA PHE A 83 1.69 7.86 8.53
C PHE A 83 2.22 9.28 8.76
N SER A 84 3.52 9.43 8.99
CA SER A 84 4.22 10.72 9.00
C SER A 84 5.16 10.80 7.82
N GLU A 85 5.35 11.99 7.26
CA GLU A 85 6.46 12.29 6.36
C GLU A 85 7.78 12.13 7.14
N ALA A 86 8.78 11.50 6.53
CA ALA A 86 10.11 11.28 7.10
C ALA A 86 11.06 12.43 6.78
#